data_AF-A0A7S0H1H7-F1
#
_entry.id   AF-A0A7S0H1H7-F1
#
_cell.length_a   1.000
_cell.length_b   1.000
_cell.length_c   1.000
_cell.angle_alpha   90.00
_cell.angle_beta   90.00
_cell.angle_gamma   90.00
#
_symmetry.space_group_name_H-M   'P 1'
#
loop_
_entity.id
_entity.type
_entity.pdbx_description
1 polymer ?
#
loop_
_entity_poly.entity_id
_entity_poly.type
_entity_poly.pdbx_seq_one_letter_code
_entity_poly.pdbx_strand_id
1 'polypeptide(L)'
;ITLGRVGLVCPEIVAKHLHHFAKQWCKNLLHFHDSDEREHAFRGLCSVIHKNPRGIVEAIPELVDALARYYNPSQQMALVFHGILAGLKKMLGDKWRDYFGRCDKHAYDFVSNRYRI
;
A
#
# COMPACT_ATOMS: atom_id res chain seq x y z
N ILE A 1 15.15 -1.43 0.36
CA ILE A 1 15.49 -0.04 0.77
C ILE A 1 15.57 0.92 -0.43
N THR A 2 16.37 0.63 -1.46
CA THR A 2 16.63 1.56 -2.59
C THR A 2 15.38 2.02 -3.35
N LEU A 3 14.46 1.11 -3.68
CA LEU A 3 13.25 1.44 -4.45
C LEU A 3 12.31 2.41 -3.71
N GLY A 4 12.21 2.28 -2.38
CA GLY A 4 11.44 3.20 -1.54
C GLY A 4 12.02 4.61 -1.52
N ARG A 5 13.35 4.74 -1.46
CA ARG A 5 14.03 6.04 -1.51
C ARG A 5 13.91 6.69 -2.89
N VAL A 6 14.02 5.93 -3.98
CA VAL A 6 13.78 6.46 -5.34
C VAL A 6 12.31 6.87 -5.54
N GLY A 7 11.37 6.11 -4.98
CA GLY A 7 9.95 6.47 -4.96
C GLY A 7 9.63 7.74 -4.18
N LEU A 8 10.45 8.10 -3.17
CA LEU A 8 10.33 9.38 -2.46
C LEU A 8 10.92 10.55 -3.25
N VAL A 9 12.06 10.36 -3.92
CA VAL A 9 12.78 11.43 -4.62
C VAL A 9 12.18 11.73 -6.00
N CYS A 10 11.82 10.68 -6.76
CA CYS A 10 11.31 10.79 -8.13
C CYS A 10 10.01 9.98 -8.32
N PRO A 11 8.93 10.26 -7.57
CA PRO A 11 7.71 9.46 -7.60
C PRO A 11 7.08 9.39 -9.00
N GLU A 12 7.22 10.43 -9.82
CA GLU A 12 6.60 10.50 -11.15
C GLU A 12 7.20 9.53 -12.17
N ILE A 13 8.51 9.27 -12.08
CA ILE A 13 9.18 8.31 -12.96
C ILE A 13 8.84 6.89 -12.51
N VAL A 14 8.89 6.65 -11.20
CA VAL A 14 8.62 5.34 -10.60
C VAL A 14 7.15 4.94 -10.79
N ALA A 15 6.22 5.89 -10.67
CA ALA A 15 4.79 5.68 -10.81
C ALA A 15 4.37 5.12 -12.17
N LYS A 16 5.06 5.48 -13.25
CA LYS A 16 4.79 4.97 -14.61
C LYS A 16 4.99 3.45 -14.70
N HIS A 17 5.91 2.91 -13.90
CA HIS A 17 6.28 1.50 -13.90
C HIS A 17 5.74 0.75 -12.67
N LEU A 18 4.92 1.39 -11.84
CA LEU A 18 4.43 0.82 -10.57
C LEU A 18 3.84 -0.58 -10.75
N HIS A 19 3.03 -0.78 -11.79
CA HIS A 19 2.38 -2.05 -12.07
C HIS A 19 3.35 -3.24 -12.26
N HIS A 20 4.60 -3.00 -12.70
CA HIS A 20 5.58 -4.07 -12.90
C HIS A 20 6.13 -4.63 -11.58
N PHE A 21 6.31 -3.77 -10.56
CA PHE A 21 7.01 -4.16 -9.33
C PHE A 21 6.15 -4.01 -8.07
N ALA A 22 4.95 -3.45 -8.17
CA ALA A 22 4.03 -3.22 -7.07
C ALA A 22 3.83 -4.44 -6.16
N LYS A 23 3.54 -5.60 -6.76
CA LYS A 23 3.35 -6.87 -6.03
C LYS A 23 4.60 -7.25 -5.25
N GLN A 24 5.76 -7.25 -5.91
CA GLN A 24 7.02 -7.61 -5.28
C GLN A 24 7.42 -6.62 -4.19
N TRP A 25 7.17 -5.32 -4.39
CA TRP A 25 7.39 -4.31 -3.37
C TRP A 25 6.53 -4.60 -2.14
N CYS A 26 5.22 -4.83 -2.29
CA CYS A 26 4.34 -5.14 -1.16
C CYS A 26 4.79 -6.40 -0.40
N LYS A 27 5.19 -7.46 -1.11
CA LYS A 27 5.77 -8.67 -0.50
C LYS A 27 7.05 -8.36 0.27
N ASN A 28 7.94 -7.54 -0.30
CA ASN A 28 9.18 -7.15 0.35
C ASN A 28 8.93 -6.35 1.64
N LEU A 29 7.82 -5.59 1.74
CA LEU A 29 7.46 -4.84 2.95
C LEU A 29 7.23 -5.76 4.17
N LEU A 30 6.88 -7.03 3.93
CA LEU A 30 6.67 -8.02 4.98
C LEU A 30 7.96 -8.48 5.68
N HIS A 31 9.10 -8.30 5.01
CA HIS A 31 10.38 -8.84 5.47
C HIS A 31 11.22 -7.84 6.27
N PHE A 32 10.78 -6.58 6.39
CA PHE A 32 11.51 -5.57 7.17
C PHE A 32 11.31 -5.78 8.68
N HIS A 33 12.42 -5.95 9.39
CA HIS A 33 12.45 -5.98 10.85
C HIS A 33 12.60 -4.58 11.48
N ASP A 34 13.36 -3.70 10.84
CA ASP A 34 13.57 -2.33 11.30
C ASP A 34 12.31 -1.47 11.05
N SER A 35 11.82 -0.82 12.11
CA SER A 35 10.60 -0.01 12.05
C SER A 35 10.74 1.22 11.17
N ASP A 36 11.92 1.85 11.19
CA ASP A 36 12.17 3.11 10.51
C ASP A 36 12.37 2.85 9.01
N GLU A 37 13.12 1.80 8.65
CA GLU A 37 13.26 1.41 7.25
C GLU A 37 11.92 1.00 6.63
N ARG A 38 11.10 0.27 7.40
CA ARG A 38 9.76 -0.12 6.98
C ARG A 38 8.89 1.12 6.76
N GLU A 39 8.88 2.08 7.69
CA GLU A 39 8.10 3.31 7.54
C GLU A 39 8.55 4.10 6.30
N HIS A 40 9.86 4.26 6.08
CA HIS A 40 10.37 4.92 4.88
C HIS A 40 9.95 4.21 3.59
N ALA A 41 9.98 2.87 3.56
CA ALA A 41 9.58 2.09 2.40
C ALA A 41 8.09 2.24 2.10
N PHE A 42 7.24 2.24 3.14
CA PHE A 42 5.81 2.50 3.00
C PHE A 42 5.51 3.92 2.55
N ARG A 43 6.18 4.94 3.12
CA ARG A 43 6.03 6.34 2.66
C ARG A 43 6.37 6.48 1.18
N GLY A 44 7.45 5.84 0.72
CA GLY A 44 7.82 5.80 -0.69
C GLY A 44 6.73 5.16 -1.55
N LEU A 45 6.21 4.00 -1.13
CA LEU A 45 5.14 3.33 -1.85
C LEU A 45 3.88 4.22 -1.93
N CYS A 46 3.45 4.82 -0.83
CA CYS A 46 2.28 5.70 -0.78
C CYS A 46 2.45 6.93 -1.68
N SER A 47 3.65 7.54 -1.73
CA SER A 47 3.95 8.66 -2.63
C SER A 47 3.78 8.28 -4.11
N VAL A 48 4.30 7.11 -4.48
CA VAL A 48 4.21 6.58 -5.86
C VAL A 48 2.75 6.23 -6.21
N ILE A 49 2.00 5.61 -5.29
CA ILE A 49 0.57 5.32 -5.47
C ILE A 49 -0.22 6.62 -5.66
N HIS A 50 0.09 7.68 -4.90
CA HIS A 50 -0.61 8.95 -5.02
C HIS A 50 -0.45 9.56 -6.43
N LYS A 51 0.71 9.37 -7.08
CA LYS A 51 0.95 9.81 -8.46
C LYS A 51 0.30 8.89 -9.50
N ASN A 52 0.24 7.58 -9.27
CA ASN A 52 -0.43 6.63 -10.16
C ASN A 52 -1.20 5.55 -9.37
N PRO A 53 -2.43 5.84 -8.93
CA PRO A 53 -3.21 4.88 -8.15
C PRO A 53 -3.67 3.68 -8.99
N ARG A 54 -3.74 3.82 -10.32
CA ARG A 54 -4.08 2.70 -11.21
C ARG A 54 -2.98 1.63 -11.24
N GLY A 55 -1.73 2.02 -11.00
CA GLY A 55 -0.59 1.11 -11.02
C GLY A 55 -0.57 0.08 -9.89
N ILE A 56 -1.29 0.31 -8.79
CA ILE A 56 -1.33 -0.60 -7.64
C ILE A 56 -2.53 -1.57 -7.67
N VAL A 57 -3.50 -1.36 -8.57
CA VAL A 57 -4.79 -2.08 -8.56
C VAL A 57 -4.62 -3.60 -8.55
N GLU A 58 -3.74 -4.10 -9.42
CA GLU A 58 -3.46 -5.54 -9.51
C GLU A 58 -2.70 -6.10 -8.31
N ALA A 59 -2.12 -5.24 -7.47
CA ALA A 59 -1.35 -5.57 -6.27
C ALA A 59 -2.09 -5.22 -4.97
N ILE A 60 -3.39 -4.90 -5.04
CA ILE A 60 -4.21 -4.59 -3.86
C ILE A 60 -4.17 -5.73 -2.81
N PRO A 61 -4.26 -7.03 -3.19
CA PRO A 61 -4.18 -8.10 -2.20
C PRO A 61 -2.88 -8.10 -1.41
N GLU A 62 -1.74 -7.93 -2.09
CA GLU A 62 -0.44 -7.85 -1.42
C GLU A 62 -0.29 -6.57 -0.59
N LEU A 63 -0.88 -5.45 -1.03
CA LEU A 63 -0.89 -4.21 -0.25
C LEU A 63 -1.70 -4.39 1.04
N VAL A 64 -2.88 -4.99 0.98
CA VAL A 64 -3.74 -5.23 2.15
C VAL A 64 -3.05 -6.15 3.15
N ASP A 65 -2.40 -7.23 2.70
CA ASP A 65 -1.61 -8.11 3.58
C ASP A 65 -0.43 -7.36 4.23
N ALA A 66 0.27 -6.52 3.46
CA ALA A 66 1.35 -5.68 3.99
C ALA A 66 0.88 -4.70 5.06
N LEU A 67 -0.30 -4.09 4.87
CA LEU A 67 -0.90 -3.18 5.85
C LEU A 67 -1.39 -3.93 7.10
N ALA A 68 -1.95 -5.13 6.94
CA ALA A 68 -2.42 -5.95 8.05
C ALA A 68 -1.28 -6.39 8.98
N ARG A 69 -0.12 -6.73 8.40
CA ARG A 69 1.08 -7.15 9.13
C ARG A 69 1.85 -6.00 9.77
N TYR A 70 1.51 -4.75 9.44
CA TYR A 70 2.07 -3.59 10.14
C TYR A 70 1.25 -3.31 11.41
N TYR A 71 1.61 -3.99 12.51
CA TYR A 71 0.87 -3.92 13.77
C TYR A 71 0.86 -2.52 14.42
N ASN A 72 2.01 -1.84 14.45
CA ASN A 72 2.18 -0.53 15.13
C ASN A 72 2.77 0.54 14.20
N PRO A 73 2.06 0.99 13.16
CA PRO A 73 2.42 2.19 12.41
C PRO A 73 2.32 3.44 13.29
N SER A 74 3.16 4.43 12.99
CA SER A 74 3.04 5.76 13.57
C SER A 74 1.67 6.38 13.21
N GLN A 75 1.20 7.32 14.01
CA GLN A 75 -0.09 7.98 13.77
C GLN A 75 -0.13 8.66 12.38
N GLN A 76 0.99 9.26 11.96
CA GLN A 76 1.12 9.84 10.63
C GLN A 76 0.97 8.77 9.54
N MET A 77 1.64 7.62 9.70
CA MET A 77 1.57 6.56 8.71
C MET A 77 0.16 5.94 8.62
N ALA A 78 -0.52 5.80 9.75
CA ALA A 78 -1.91 5.34 9.78
C ALA A 78 -2.86 6.28 9.00
N LEU A 79 -2.67 7.60 9.09
CA LEU A 79 -3.42 8.59 8.31
C LEU A 79 -3.14 8.46 6.81
N VAL A 80 -1.88 8.25 6.43
CA VAL A 80 -1.49 8.03 5.03
C VAL A 80 -2.14 6.75 4.48
N PHE A 81 -2.12 5.66 5.23
CA PHE A 81 -2.78 4.42 4.84
C PHE A 81 -4.28 4.59 4.64
N HIS A 82 -4.95 5.25 5.58
CA HIS A 82 -6.37 5.57 5.45
C HIS A 82 -6.64 6.38 4.16
N GLY A 83 -5.86 7.43 3.90
CA GLY A 83 -6.02 8.27 2.70
C GLY A 83 -5.84 7.49 1.40
N ILE A 84 -4.84 6.60 1.35
CA ILE A 84 -4.57 5.75 0.17
C ILE A 84 -5.72 4.76 -0.04
N LEU A 85 -6.15 4.06 1.00
CA LEU A 85 -7.23 3.08 0.89
C LEU A 85 -8.56 3.75 0.50
N ALA A 86 -8.90 4.88 1.11
CA ALA A 86 -10.09 5.65 0.76
C ALA A 86 -10.04 6.16 -0.70
N GLY A 87 -8.86 6.62 -1.15
CA GLY A 87 -8.64 7.04 -2.53
C GLY A 87 -8.80 5.91 -3.54
N LEU A 88 -8.21 4.74 -3.25
CA LEU A 88 -8.35 3.54 -4.09
C LEU A 88 -9.79 3.04 -4.11
N LYS A 89 -10.49 3.04 -2.97
CA LYS A 89 -11.91 2.69 -2.88
C LYS A 89 -12.77 3.61 -3.73
N LYS A 90 -12.58 4.92 -3.62
CA LYS A 90 -13.29 5.92 -4.44
C LYS A 90 -13.01 5.74 -5.93
N MET A 91 -11.77 5.40 -6.29
CA MET A 91 -11.37 5.19 -7.69
C MET A 91 -11.98 3.91 -8.29
N LEU A 92 -12.01 2.82 -7.51
CA LEU A 92 -12.48 1.52 -7.99
C LEU A 92 -14.00 1.35 -7.93
N GLY A 93 -14.68 2.10 -7.06
CA GLY A 93 -16.14 2.05 -6.91
C GLY A 93 -16.60 0.62 -6.59
N ASP A 94 -17.55 0.10 -7.37
CA ASP A 94 -18.11 -1.24 -7.17
C ASP A 94 -17.06 -2.36 -7.32
N LYS A 95 -16.04 -2.15 -8.16
CA LYS A 95 -14.94 -3.11 -8.37
C LYS A 95 -14.05 -3.27 -7.13
N TRP A 96 -14.12 -2.35 -6.16
CA TRP A 96 -13.38 -2.47 -4.90
C TRP A 96 -13.63 -3.83 -4.25
N ARG A 97 -14.89 -4.27 -4.21
CA ARG A 97 -15.27 -5.56 -3.62
C ARG A 97 -14.66 -6.75 -4.35
N ASP A 98 -14.48 -6.68 -5.66
CA ASP A 98 -13.90 -7.77 -6.46
C ASP A 98 -12.41 -7.97 -6.17
N TYR A 99 -11.66 -6.88 -6.01
CA TYR A 99 -10.25 -6.94 -5.61
C TYR A 99 -10.09 -7.34 -4.14
N PHE A 100 -11.01 -6.88 -3.29
CA PHE A 100 -11.02 -7.19 -1.87
C PHE A 100 -11.45 -8.63 -1.57
N GLY A 101 -12.34 -9.22 -2.38
CA GLY A 101 -12.70 -10.63 -2.28
C GLY A 101 -11.56 -11.59 -2.63
N ARG A 102 -10.49 -11.10 -3.26
CA ARG A 102 -9.25 -11.86 -3.53
C ARG A 102 -8.23 -11.78 -2.39
N CYS A 103 -8.45 -10.91 -1.40
CA CYS A 103 -7.58 -10.75 -0.26
C CYS A 103 -7.81 -11.86 0.77
N ASP A 104 -6.81 -12.13 1.61
CA ASP A 104 -7.00 -12.97 2.78
C ASP A 104 -8.06 -12.35 3.72
N LYS A 105 -9.00 -13.16 4.19
CA LYS A 105 -10.15 -12.70 4.96
C LYS A 105 -9.74 -12.08 6.31
N HIS A 106 -8.71 -12.62 6.97
CA HIS A 106 -8.22 -12.08 8.23
C HIS A 106 -7.50 -10.75 8.04
N ALA A 107 -6.67 -10.64 7.00
CA ALA A 107 -5.99 -9.39 6.66
C ALA A 107 -7.00 -8.29 6.31
N TYR A 108 -8.03 -8.65 5.54
CA TYR A 108 -9.12 -7.75 5.18
C TYR A 108 -9.88 -7.26 6.41
N ASP A 109 -10.41 -8.16 7.25
CA ASP A 109 -11.21 -7.79 8.41
C ASP A 109 -10.40 -6.90 9.37
N PHE A 110 -9.10 -7.16 9.53
CA PHE A 110 -8.21 -6.32 10.32
C PHE A 110 -8.08 -4.90 9.74
N VAL A 111 -7.78 -4.78 8.45
CA VAL A 111 -7.58 -3.49 7.78
C VAL A 111 -8.89 -2.71 7.70
N SER A 112 -10.01 -3.38 7.41
CA SER A 112 -11.35 -2.76 7.36
C SER A 112 -11.76 -2.24 8.74
N ASN A 113 -11.58 -3.03 9.80
CA ASN A 113 -11.88 -2.57 11.17
C ASN A 113 -10.95 -1.43 11.62
N ARG A 114 -9.67 -1.49 11.28
CA ARG A 114 -8.67 -0.50 11.68
C ARG A 114 -8.87 0.85 11.00
N TYR A 115 -9.15 0.84 9.70
CA TYR A 115 -9.25 2.06 8.90
C TYR A 115 -10.69 2.44 8.53
N ARG A 116 -11.70 1.69 8.99
CA ARG A 116 -13.14 1.97 8.76
C ARG A 116 -13.50 2.16 7.28
N ILE A 117 -13.00 1.26 6.44
CA ILE A 117 -13.17 1.26 4.97
C ILE A 117 -13.91 0.03 4.49
#